data_AF-A0A942EI68-F1
#
_entry.id   AF-A0A942EI68-F1
#
_cell.length_a   1.000
_cell.length_b   1.000
_cell.length_c   1.000
_cell.angle_alpha   90.00
_cell.angle_beta   90.00
_cell.angle_gamma   90.00
#
_symmetry.space_group_name_H-M   'P 1'
#
loop_
_entity.id
_entity.type
_entity.pdbx_description
1 polymer ?
#
loop_
_entity_poly.entity_id
_entity_poly.type
_entity_poly.pdbx_seq_one_letter_code
_entity_poly.pdbx_strand_id
1 'polypeptide(L)'
;MYQALYRQWRPQAFAELVGQEHVARTLQNALEQERLAHAYLFCGPRGTGKTSVAKILARAINCEAGPAREPCNLCAACLGIQAGRVIDVLEIDAASNRGIDDIRELREKVRYAPVEVRYKVAIIDEVHMLSQEAFNALLKTLEDPPSRVLFVLATTEPHKLPATIVSRCQRLDFHLIGIAVIAERLRSVVQSAGRTISEDAVYLIAEEANGGLRDALSLLEQVLAYCPGEVTQEDVLAVLGAVGRDVFHVLTEALLRRDLSAALFLLDDVTAGGKDLHHFTQQAVRYYRDLMVVLACGKEAERLGIGPDWLQPLIKQAESLGMGTIGGILAELHGLLAEVRWATRPRLLWELTIFRLFMSGGGITQLVPEPAAMTTQSSSLGKSRPEQLAAAPEEVQTLPALTRMWPRVMELLKKESIKTHALLLSGDVGFRDSNTLEVRYEAQIHCEMMDSPENKKPLQAVLKEVLGMELAICCVKVANGTGSLTVENDLAEMFSSAVEIFDGQVID
;
A
#
# COMPACT_ATOMS: atom_id res chain seq x y z
N MET A 1 -1.37 -28.66 18.43
CA MET A 1 -1.90 -27.60 17.55
C MET A 1 -0.71 -26.80 17.05
N TYR A 2 -0.54 -26.67 15.74
CA TYR A 2 0.55 -25.87 15.16
C TYR A 2 0.37 -24.39 15.55
N GLN A 3 1.43 -23.72 15.97
CA GLN A 3 1.43 -22.30 16.30
C GLN A 3 2.42 -21.59 15.37
N ALA A 4 1.95 -20.55 14.69
CA ALA A 4 2.77 -19.77 13.77
C ALA A 4 4.00 -19.17 14.47
N LEU A 5 5.13 -19.07 13.76
CA LEU A 5 6.42 -18.64 14.33
C LEU A 5 6.33 -17.27 14.96
N TYR A 6 5.64 -16.31 14.31
CA TYR A 6 5.48 -14.97 14.86
C TYR A 6 4.70 -14.92 16.18
N ARG A 7 3.89 -15.95 16.48
CA ARG A 7 3.20 -16.09 17.78
C ARG A 7 4.07 -16.81 18.80
N GLN A 8 4.78 -17.86 18.39
CA GLN A 8 5.67 -18.63 19.25
C GLN A 8 6.85 -17.77 19.74
N TRP A 9 7.41 -16.96 18.84
CA TRP A 9 8.58 -16.09 19.09
C TRP A 9 8.20 -14.68 19.52
N ARG A 10 6.94 -14.47 19.88
CA ARG A 10 6.48 -13.20 20.44
C ARG A 10 7.21 -12.97 21.77
N PRO A 11 7.84 -11.80 21.97
CA PRO A 11 8.63 -11.53 23.18
C PRO A 11 7.74 -11.59 24.43
N GLN A 12 8.26 -12.23 25.48
CA GLN A 12 7.57 -12.42 26.75
C GLN A 12 8.03 -11.46 27.84
N ALA A 13 9.19 -10.84 27.69
CA ALA A 13 9.78 -9.85 28.59
C ALA A 13 10.28 -8.62 27.82
N PHE A 14 10.49 -7.48 28.50
CA PHE A 14 11.04 -6.28 27.86
C PHE A 14 12.47 -6.53 27.37
N ALA A 15 13.26 -7.32 28.09
CA ALA A 15 14.61 -7.74 27.70
C ALA A 15 14.67 -8.54 26.39
N GLU A 16 13.55 -9.15 25.95
CA GLU A 16 13.47 -9.90 24.69
C GLU A 16 13.05 -9.02 23.50
N LEU A 17 12.75 -7.74 23.73
CA LEU A 17 12.38 -6.82 22.67
C LEU A 17 13.58 -6.49 21.80
N VAL A 18 13.36 -6.55 20.50
CA VAL A 18 14.41 -6.40 19.49
C VAL A 18 14.30 -5.00 18.87
N GLY A 19 15.33 -4.17 19.01
CA GLY A 19 15.42 -2.85 18.38
C GLY A 19 14.49 -1.78 18.95
N GLN A 20 13.98 -1.96 20.17
CA GLN A 20 13.10 -1.02 20.87
C GLN A 20 13.58 -0.77 22.32
N GLU A 21 14.89 -0.73 22.53
CA GLU A 21 15.53 -0.64 23.84
C GLU A 21 15.12 0.64 24.59
N HIS A 22 14.90 1.74 23.87
CA HIS A 22 14.44 3.01 24.47
C HIS A 22 13.02 2.91 25.03
N VAL A 23 12.11 2.20 24.34
CA VAL A 23 10.75 1.95 24.83
C VAL A 23 10.79 1.04 26.05
N ALA A 24 11.51 -0.09 25.93
CA ALA A 24 11.69 -1.06 27.01
C ALA A 24 12.19 -0.38 28.29
N ARG A 25 13.29 0.36 28.19
CA ARG A 25 13.90 1.07 29.32
C ARG A 25 12.97 2.12 29.93
N THR A 26 12.22 2.85 29.10
CA THR A 26 11.27 3.87 29.59
C THR A 26 10.16 3.24 30.43
N LEU A 27 9.59 2.13 29.97
CA LEU A 27 8.53 1.43 30.69
C LEU A 27 9.07 0.72 31.96
N GLN A 28 10.23 0.07 31.87
CA GLN A 28 10.90 -0.53 33.03
C GLN A 28 11.17 0.50 34.14
N ASN A 29 11.66 1.69 33.79
CA ASN A 29 11.90 2.75 34.76
C ASN A 29 10.59 3.29 35.36
N ALA A 30 9.52 3.42 34.56
CA ALA A 30 8.22 3.86 35.04
C ALA A 30 7.59 2.84 36.02
N LEU A 31 7.76 1.53 35.76
CA LEU A 31 7.35 0.45 36.65
C LEU A 31 8.12 0.48 37.98
N GLU A 32 9.45 0.58 37.93
CA GLU A 32 10.31 0.61 39.12
C GLU A 32 10.05 1.82 40.02
N GLN A 33 9.73 2.96 39.42
CA GLN A 33 9.43 4.18 40.16
C GLN A 33 7.95 4.28 40.58
N GLU A 34 7.12 3.30 40.21
CA GLU A 34 5.66 3.33 40.38
C GLU A 34 5.01 4.61 39.81
N ARG A 35 5.60 5.16 38.73
CA ARG A 35 5.15 6.39 38.03
C ARG A 35 4.62 6.07 36.64
N LEU A 36 3.63 5.20 36.58
CA LEU A 36 2.95 4.88 35.35
C LEU A 36 1.97 6.00 34.97
N ALA A 37 1.95 6.35 33.68
CA ALA A 37 0.88 7.20 33.15
C ALA A 37 -0.45 6.44 33.18
N HIS A 38 -1.57 7.17 33.24
CA HIS A 38 -2.90 6.56 33.11
C HIS A 38 -3.18 6.09 31.67
N ALA A 39 -2.49 6.66 30.67
CA ALA A 39 -2.61 6.30 29.28
C ALA A 39 -1.26 6.37 28.54
N TYR A 40 -0.96 5.33 27.75
CA TYR A 40 0.17 5.29 26.83
C TYR A 40 -0.33 5.25 25.38
N LEU A 41 0.38 5.95 24.49
CA LEU A 41 0.17 5.91 23.06
C LEU A 41 1.41 5.34 22.37
N PHE A 42 1.31 4.11 21.88
CA PHE A 42 2.36 3.42 21.13
C PHE A 42 2.19 3.70 19.64
N CYS A 43 3.12 4.48 19.09
CA CYS A 43 3.12 4.90 17.70
C CYS A 43 4.21 4.16 16.93
N GLY A 44 3.96 3.77 15.69
CA GLY A 44 5.01 3.35 14.78
C GLY A 44 4.57 2.27 13.80
N PRO A 45 5.45 1.86 12.87
CA PRO A 45 5.10 0.93 11.80
C PRO A 45 4.57 -0.42 12.30
N ARG A 46 3.89 -1.17 11.42
CA ARG A 46 3.43 -2.53 11.73
C ARG A 46 4.63 -3.44 11.98
N GLY A 47 4.45 -4.44 12.85
CA GLY A 47 5.48 -5.46 13.09
C GLY A 47 6.63 -5.04 14.01
N THR A 48 6.65 -3.82 14.53
CA THR A 48 7.71 -3.30 15.44
C THR A 48 7.52 -3.68 16.92
N GLY A 49 6.41 -4.35 17.26
CA GLY A 49 6.19 -4.92 18.60
C GLY A 49 5.22 -4.18 19.51
N LYS A 50 4.54 -3.11 19.06
CA LYS A 50 3.57 -2.32 19.84
C LYS A 50 2.63 -3.16 20.74
N THR A 51 1.83 -4.04 20.15
CA THR A 51 0.87 -4.88 20.88
C THR A 51 1.58 -5.89 21.80
N SER A 52 2.78 -6.36 21.43
CA SER A 52 3.56 -7.24 22.30
C SER A 52 4.03 -6.52 23.56
N VAL A 53 4.56 -5.30 23.41
CA VAL A 53 4.95 -4.43 24.53
C VAL A 53 3.76 -4.11 25.42
N ALA A 54 2.58 -3.85 24.84
CA ALA A 54 1.36 -3.60 25.60
C ALA A 54 1.02 -4.79 26.52
N LYS A 55 1.12 -6.02 26.01
CA LYS A 55 0.89 -7.24 26.80
C LYS A 55 1.98 -7.49 27.85
N ILE A 56 3.25 -7.19 27.53
CA ILE A 56 4.35 -7.28 28.50
C ILE A 56 4.10 -6.29 29.65
N LEU A 57 3.72 -5.05 29.35
CA LEU A 57 3.39 -4.03 30.34
C LEU A 57 2.20 -4.46 31.22
N ALA A 58 1.13 -4.98 30.61
CA ALA A 58 -0.03 -5.50 31.33
C ALA A 58 0.33 -6.64 32.29
N ARG A 59 1.28 -7.52 31.92
CA ARG A 59 1.81 -8.54 32.82
C ARG A 59 2.71 -7.94 33.90
N ALA A 60 3.60 -7.02 33.57
CA ALA A 60 4.58 -6.46 34.51
C ALA A 60 3.91 -5.68 35.66
N ILE A 61 2.86 -4.91 35.36
CA ILE A 61 2.08 -4.16 36.35
C ILE A 61 1.24 -5.07 37.26
N ASN A 62 0.73 -6.19 36.71
CA ASN A 62 -0.16 -7.13 37.41
C ASN A 62 0.55 -8.39 37.94
N CYS A 63 1.84 -8.55 37.69
CA CYS A 63 2.67 -9.68 38.15
C CYS A 63 2.64 -9.77 39.67
N GLU A 64 2.37 -10.92 40.29
CA GLU A 64 2.26 -11.00 41.76
C GLU A 64 3.48 -10.46 42.50
N ALA A 65 4.68 -10.60 41.92
CA ALA A 65 5.94 -10.04 42.42
C ALA A 65 6.22 -8.58 42.01
N GLY A 66 5.20 -7.85 41.53
CA GLY A 66 5.31 -6.49 40.99
C GLY A 66 4.54 -5.38 41.74
N PRO A 67 4.47 -4.15 41.19
CA PRO A 67 4.92 -3.75 39.86
C PRO A 67 6.41 -4.05 39.65
N ALA A 68 6.72 -4.86 38.65
CA ALA A 68 8.07 -5.37 38.46
C ALA A 68 8.68 -4.77 37.20
N ARG A 69 10.00 -4.56 37.18
CA ARG A 69 10.72 -4.18 35.95
C ARG A 69 10.45 -5.16 34.81
N GLU A 70 10.32 -6.45 35.14
CA GLU A 70 10.01 -7.51 34.20
C GLU A 70 8.86 -8.38 34.73
N PRO A 71 7.95 -8.87 33.88
CA PRO A 71 6.98 -9.87 34.31
C PRO A 71 7.69 -11.19 34.59
N CYS A 72 7.31 -11.88 35.68
CA CYS A 72 7.91 -13.18 35.99
C CYS A 72 7.53 -14.28 35.00
N ASN A 73 6.43 -14.12 34.26
CA ASN A 73 5.87 -15.10 33.32
C ASN A 73 5.55 -16.48 33.93
N LEU A 74 5.46 -16.56 35.27
CA LEU A 74 5.25 -17.81 36.01
C LEU A 74 4.03 -17.76 36.96
N CYS A 75 3.65 -16.59 37.45
CA CYS A 75 2.53 -16.43 38.39
C CYS A 75 1.16 -16.53 37.70
N ALA A 76 0.09 -16.71 38.48
CA ALA A 76 -1.26 -16.91 37.94
C ALA A 76 -1.72 -15.71 37.10
N ALA A 77 -1.45 -14.49 37.57
CA ALA A 77 -1.72 -13.27 36.81
C ALA A 77 -0.98 -13.23 35.46
N CYS A 78 0.33 -13.49 35.44
CA CYS A 78 1.12 -13.46 34.21
C CYS A 78 0.64 -14.51 33.20
N LEU A 79 0.43 -15.76 33.64
CA LEU A 79 -0.04 -16.86 32.80
C LEU A 79 -1.46 -16.63 32.28
N GLY A 80 -2.35 -16.09 33.13
CA GLY A 80 -3.71 -15.73 32.77
C GLY A 80 -3.77 -14.64 31.70
N ILE A 81 -3.00 -13.56 31.86
CA ILE A 81 -2.91 -12.47 30.88
C ILE A 81 -2.30 -12.96 29.58
N GLN A 82 -1.24 -13.77 29.63
CA GLN A 82 -0.61 -14.34 28.42
C GLN A 82 -1.60 -15.21 27.63
N ALA A 83 -2.46 -15.96 28.33
CA ALA A 83 -3.49 -16.78 27.72
C ALA A 83 -4.79 -16.02 27.37
N GLY A 84 -4.88 -14.71 27.65
CA GLY A 84 -6.07 -13.90 27.37
C GLY A 84 -7.30 -14.28 28.22
N ARG A 85 -7.08 -14.81 29.43
CA ARG A 85 -8.15 -15.30 30.32
C ARG A 85 -8.53 -14.35 31.45
N VAL A 86 -7.74 -13.29 31.68
CA VAL A 86 -7.98 -12.32 32.76
C VAL A 86 -8.97 -11.26 32.29
N ILE A 87 -10.12 -11.17 32.97
CA ILE A 87 -11.23 -10.29 32.60
C ILE A 87 -10.85 -8.80 32.68
N ASP A 88 -9.91 -8.46 33.57
CA ASP A 88 -9.41 -7.09 33.76
C ASP A 88 -8.36 -6.65 32.74
N VAL A 89 -7.94 -7.53 31.82
CA VAL A 89 -7.09 -7.14 30.68
C VAL A 89 -7.91 -7.25 29.41
N LEU A 90 -8.41 -6.10 28.96
CA LEU A 90 -9.30 -5.97 27.81
C LEU A 90 -8.46 -5.64 26.58
N GLU A 91 -8.53 -6.49 25.56
CA GLU A 91 -7.89 -6.25 24.25
C GLU A 91 -8.97 -6.02 23.20
N ILE A 92 -8.94 -4.85 22.57
CA ILE A 92 -9.88 -4.46 21.52
C ILE A 92 -9.07 -4.13 20.26
N ASP A 93 -9.39 -4.79 19.17
CA ASP A 93 -8.93 -4.40 17.84
C ASP A 93 -9.92 -3.38 17.26
N ALA A 94 -9.50 -2.12 17.18
CA ALA A 94 -10.35 -1.05 16.64
C ALA A 94 -10.62 -1.22 15.15
N ALA A 95 -9.84 -2.01 14.40
CA ALA A 95 -10.16 -2.30 13.01
C ALA A 95 -11.47 -3.12 12.87
N SER A 96 -11.81 -3.90 13.89
CA SER A 96 -13.00 -4.75 13.95
C SER A 96 -14.12 -4.16 14.82
N ASN A 97 -13.75 -3.31 15.80
CA ASN A 97 -14.66 -2.70 16.78
C ASN A 97 -14.57 -1.15 16.69
N ARG A 98 -15.04 -0.60 15.56
CA ARG A 98 -14.88 0.83 15.22
C ARG A 98 -15.94 1.74 15.87
N GLY A 99 -17.02 1.13 16.37
CA GLY A 99 -18.26 1.81 16.70
C GLY A 99 -18.21 2.53 18.05
N ILE A 100 -19.13 3.48 18.22
CA ILE A 100 -19.32 4.16 19.51
C ILE A 100 -19.79 3.18 20.60
N ASP A 101 -20.60 2.19 20.25
CA ASP A 101 -21.18 1.26 21.23
C ASP A 101 -20.10 0.34 21.84
N ASP A 102 -19.14 -0.13 21.04
CA ASP A 102 -17.98 -0.90 21.51
C ASP A 102 -17.17 -0.12 22.56
N ILE A 103 -16.93 1.17 22.30
CA ILE A 103 -16.20 2.05 23.22
C ILE A 103 -17.05 2.40 24.45
N ARG A 104 -18.37 2.52 24.31
CA ARG A 104 -19.26 2.70 25.48
C ARG A 104 -19.22 1.47 26.37
N GLU A 105 -19.27 0.28 25.81
CA GLU A 105 -19.18 -0.98 26.56
C GLU A 105 -17.82 -1.09 27.27
N LEU A 106 -16.73 -0.78 26.57
CA LEU A 106 -15.40 -0.68 27.18
C LEU A 106 -15.42 0.29 28.35
N ARG A 107 -16.01 1.48 28.18
CA ARG A 107 -16.08 2.51 29.20
C ARG A 107 -16.81 2.05 30.46
N GLU A 108 -17.93 1.35 30.30
CA GLU A 108 -18.65 0.79 31.43
C GLU A 108 -17.81 -0.28 32.14
N LYS A 109 -17.10 -1.15 31.40
CA LYS A 109 -16.21 -2.17 31.98
C LYS A 109 -15.03 -1.60 32.75
N VAL A 110 -14.45 -0.48 32.29
CA VAL A 110 -13.31 0.18 32.93
C VAL A 110 -13.69 1.08 34.10
N ARG A 111 -14.97 1.47 34.23
CA ARG A 111 -15.45 2.28 35.35
C ARG A 111 -15.36 1.57 36.70
N TYR A 112 -15.44 0.24 36.70
CA TYR A 112 -15.36 -0.58 37.91
C TYR A 112 -13.93 -0.94 38.26
N ALA A 113 -13.68 -1.12 39.56
CA ALA A 113 -12.38 -1.57 40.06
C ALA A 113 -11.98 -2.94 39.46
N PRO A 114 -10.67 -3.24 39.38
CA PRO A 114 -10.19 -4.57 39.01
C PRO A 114 -10.69 -5.65 39.98
N VAL A 115 -10.97 -6.85 39.47
CA VAL A 115 -11.48 -8.00 40.23
C VAL A 115 -10.41 -9.06 40.50
N GLU A 116 -9.62 -9.42 39.50
CA GLU A 116 -8.63 -10.51 39.55
C GLU A 116 -7.19 -10.02 39.77
N VAL A 117 -6.88 -8.81 39.31
CA VAL A 117 -5.51 -8.27 39.28
C VAL A 117 -5.45 -6.85 39.85
N ARG A 118 -4.24 -6.28 39.99
CA ARG A 118 -4.06 -4.97 40.66
C ARG A 118 -4.53 -3.78 39.81
N TYR A 119 -4.39 -3.87 38.49
CA TYR A 119 -4.73 -2.84 37.53
C TYR A 119 -5.55 -3.42 36.39
N LYS A 120 -6.58 -2.68 35.99
CA LYS A 120 -7.37 -2.97 34.81
C LYS A 120 -6.68 -2.34 33.61
N VAL A 121 -6.34 -3.13 32.60
CA VAL A 121 -5.58 -2.67 31.44
C VAL A 121 -6.43 -2.77 30.19
N ALA A 122 -6.68 -1.65 29.53
CA ALA A 122 -7.41 -1.58 28.27
C ALA A 122 -6.43 -1.33 27.12
N ILE A 123 -6.20 -2.36 26.31
CA ILE A 123 -5.34 -2.30 25.12
C ILE A 123 -6.25 -2.10 23.90
N ILE A 124 -6.08 -0.99 23.20
CA ILE A 124 -6.81 -0.68 21.95
C ILE A 124 -5.80 -0.66 20.81
N ASP A 125 -5.79 -1.72 20.00
CA ASP A 125 -4.93 -1.83 18.81
C ASP A 125 -5.57 -1.15 17.60
N GLU A 126 -4.73 -0.67 16.69
CA GLU A 126 -5.10 0.15 15.54
C GLU A 126 -6.11 1.27 15.84
N VAL A 127 -5.89 2.00 16.94
CA VAL A 127 -6.83 3.00 17.49
C VAL A 127 -7.25 4.08 16.48
N HIS A 128 -6.44 4.35 15.45
CA HIS A 128 -6.76 5.29 14.38
C HIS A 128 -7.96 4.86 13.51
N MET A 129 -8.39 3.60 13.62
CA MET A 129 -9.56 3.04 12.91
C MET A 129 -10.89 3.36 13.60
N LEU A 130 -10.87 3.90 14.83
CA LEU A 130 -12.09 4.31 15.53
C LEU A 130 -12.81 5.44 14.79
N SER A 131 -14.14 5.42 14.87
CA SER A 131 -14.96 6.55 14.43
C SER A 131 -14.74 7.79 15.32
N GLN A 132 -15.06 8.99 14.80
CA GLN A 132 -14.93 10.22 15.60
C GLN A 132 -15.83 10.23 16.84
N GLU A 133 -17.01 9.62 16.73
CA GLU A 133 -17.92 9.46 17.86
C GLU A 133 -17.33 8.57 18.95
N ALA A 134 -16.66 7.47 18.55
CA ALA A 134 -15.95 6.58 19.45
C ALA A 134 -14.77 7.29 20.14
N PHE A 135 -14.00 8.12 19.43
CA PHE A 135 -12.96 8.95 20.05
C PHE A 135 -13.51 9.90 21.12
N ASN A 136 -14.62 10.57 20.82
CA ASN A 136 -15.27 11.47 21.77
C ASN A 136 -15.80 10.74 23.00
N ALA A 137 -16.28 9.51 22.83
CA ALA A 137 -16.71 8.67 23.95
C ALA A 137 -15.54 8.27 24.87
N LEU A 138 -14.35 8.01 24.29
CA LEU A 138 -13.12 7.66 25.00
C LEU A 138 -12.50 8.87 25.73
N LEU A 139 -12.58 10.08 25.13
CA LEU A 139 -12.01 11.31 25.70
C LEU A 139 -12.46 11.56 27.14
N LYS A 140 -13.75 11.35 27.43
CA LYS A 140 -14.30 11.56 28.78
C LYS A 140 -13.59 10.72 29.84
N THR A 141 -13.12 9.53 29.49
CA THR A 141 -12.45 8.61 30.41
C THR A 141 -10.95 8.83 30.44
N LEU A 142 -10.36 9.35 29.38
CA LEU A 142 -8.96 9.79 29.41
C LEU A 142 -8.77 11.10 30.18
N GLU A 143 -9.79 11.95 30.23
CA GLU A 143 -9.79 13.21 31.01
C GLU A 143 -9.89 12.98 32.51
N ASP A 144 -10.76 12.07 32.93
CA ASP A 144 -10.97 11.70 34.33
C ASP A 144 -10.82 10.18 34.48
N PRO A 145 -9.57 9.67 34.47
CA PRO A 145 -9.31 8.24 34.47
C PRO A 145 -9.67 7.62 35.83
N PRO A 146 -10.39 6.48 35.85
CA PRO A 146 -10.65 5.77 37.08
C PRO A 146 -9.34 5.32 37.75
N SER A 147 -9.35 5.22 39.07
CA SER A 147 -8.18 4.73 39.80
C SER A 147 -7.84 3.29 39.40
N ARG A 148 -6.54 3.02 39.20
CA ARG A 148 -6.01 1.70 38.78
C ARG A 148 -6.50 1.21 37.42
N VAL A 149 -6.83 2.12 36.52
CA VAL A 149 -7.04 1.82 35.09
C VAL A 149 -5.84 2.33 34.28
N LEU A 150 -5.37 1.50 33.35
CA LEU A 150 -4.30 1.84 32.42
C LEU A 150 -4.80 1.66 30.98
N PHE A 151 -4.74 2.71 30.18
CA PHE A 151 -4.99 2.63 28.74
C PHE A 151 -3.69 2.45 27.97
N VAL A 152 -3.68 1.55 26.99
CA VAL A 152 -2.60 1.40 26.02
C VAL A 152 -3.19 1.46 24.63
N LEU A 153 -2.99 2.58 23.95
CA LEU A 153 -3.45 2.82 22.59
C LEU A 153 -2.29 2.51 21.63
N ALA A 154 -2.52 1.69 20.60
CA ALA A 154 -1.50 1.40 19.59
C ALA A 154 -1.98 1.83 18.19
N THR A 155 -1.07 2.44 17.41
CA THR A 155 -1.41 2.92 16.06
C THR A 155 -0.21 2.87 15.11
N THR A 156 -0.46 2.58 13.84
CA THR A 156 0.48 2.83 12.74
C THR A 156 0.38 4.22 12.14
N GLU A 157 -0.73 4.93 12.36
CA GLU A 157 -1.04 6.21 11.72
C GLU A 157 -1.35 7.29 12.77
N PRO A 158 -0.33 7.80 13.49
CA PRO A 158 -0.55 8.77 14.57
C PRO A 158 -1.15 10.09 14.09
N HIS A 159 -0.97 10.45 12.82
CA HIS A 159 -1.51 11.68 12.22
C HIS A 159 -3.03 11.66 12.04
N LYS A 160 -3.67 10.48 12.08
CA LYS A 160 -5.13 10.34 12.03
C LYS A 160 -5.79 10.54 13.40
N LEU A 161 -5.00 10.56 14.47
CA LEU A 161 -5.53 10.72 15.83
C LEU A 161 -5.85 12.19 16.13
N PRO A 162 -6.97 12.47 16.82
CA PRO A 162 -7.23 13.81 17.34
C PRO A 162 -6.13 14.26 18.29
N ALA A 163 -5.68 15.52 18.16
CA ALA A 163 -4.66 16.10 19.05
C ALA A 163 -5.06 16.04 20.53
N THR A 164 -6.36 16.05 20.82
CA THR A 164 -6.93 15.91 22.16
C THR A 164 -6.66 14.56 22.81
N ILE A 165 -6.58 13.47 22.04
CA ILE A 165 -6.19 12.15 22.53
C ILE A 165 -4.68 12.12 22.79
N VAL A 166 -3.90 12.59 21.81
CA VAL A 166 -2.43 12.56 21.87
C VAL A 166 -1.92 13.34 23.09
N SER A 167 -2.51 14.51 23.40
CA SER A 167 -2.08 15.34 24.53
C SER A 167 -2.34 14.73 25.91
N ARG A 168 -3.22 13.72 26.01
CA ARG A 168 -3.56 13.03 27.27
C ARG A 168 -2.80 11.71 27.45
N CYS A 169 -2.02 11.30 26.45
CA CYS A 169 -1.28 10.05 26.50
C CYS A 169 0.23 10.31 26.62
N GLN A 170 0.94 9.44 27.34
CA GLN A 170 2.38 9.36 27.22
C GLN A 170 2.73 8.65 25.91
N ARG A 171 3.22 9.41 24.93
CA ARG A 171 3.59 8.90 23.62
C ARG A 171 4.94 8.16 23.68
N LEU A 172 4.99 6.98 23.08
CA LEU A 172 6.20 6.19 22.85
C LEU A 172 6.27 5.79 21.38
N ASP A 173 7.32 6.22 20.69
CA ASP A 173 7.54 5.95 19.28
C ASP A 173 8.40 4.70 19.07
N PHE A 174 7.90 3.78 18.27
CA PHE A 174 8.54 2.55 17.84
C PHE A 174 9.15 2.74 16.46
N HIS A 175 10.40 2.35 16.30
CA HIS A 175 11.15 2.55 15.06
C HIS A 175 11.17 1.27 14.22
N LEU A 176 11.49 1.39 12.93
CA LEU A 176 11.80 0.24 12.10
C LEU A 176 13.04 -0.47 12.65
N ILE A 177 13.02 -1.80 12.66
CA ILE A 177 14.14 -2.61 13.14
C ILE A 177 15.16 -2.74 12.01
N GLY A 178 16.44 -2.54 12.31
CA GLY A 178 17.50 -2.64 11.30
C GLY A 178 17.64 -4.06 10.74
N ILE A 179 18.03 -4.17 9.46
CA ILE A 179 18.17 -5.44 8.73
C ILE A 179 19.07 -6.43 9.50
N ALA A 180 20.25 -5.99 9.95
CA ALA A 180 21.18 -6.83 10.70
C ALA A 180 20.58 -7.38 12.01
N VAL A 181 19.74 -6.58 12.67
CA VAL A 181 19.07 -6.97 13.92
C VAL A 181 17.97 -7.98 13.65
N ILE A 182 17.20 -7.82 12.56
CA ILE A 182 16.23 -8.81 12.11
C ILE A 182 16.94 -10.11 11.73
N ALA A 183 18.03 -10.03 10.96
CA ALA A 183 18.82 -11.18 10.53
C ALA A 183 19.32 -12.02 11.71
N GLU A 184 19.86 -11.37 12.75
CA GLU A 184 20.27 -12.03 14.00
C GLU A 184 19.10 -12.79 14.65
N ARG A 185 17.93 -12.15 14.72
CA ARG A 185 16.74 -12.79 15.29
C ARG A 185 16.29 -13.99 14.45
N LEU A 186 16.28 -13.88 13.12
CA LEU A 186 15.95 -14.99 12.23
C LEU A 186 16.92 -16.17 12.41
N ARG A 187 18.24 -15.90 12.53
CA ARG A 187 19.24 -16.94 12.82
C ARG A 187 18.93 -17.68 14.11
N SER A 188 18.62 -16.96 15.20
CA SER A 188 18.26 -17.58 16.47
C SER A 188 17.02 -18.48 16.37
N VAL A 189 16.01 -18.06 15.60
CA VAL A 189 14.77 -18.81 15.38
C VAL A 189 15.06 -20.08 14.57
N VAL A 190 15.80 -19.97 13.47
CA VAL A 190 16.16 -21.11 12.60
C VAL A 190 16.97 -22.16 13.35
N GLN A 191 17.98 -21.72 14.12
CA GLN A 191 18.81 -22.60 14.94
C GLN A 191 17.99 -23.36 15.98
N SER A 192 17.08 -22.67 16.66
CA SER A 192 16.21 -23.31 17.66
C SER A 192 15.22 -24.32 17.06
N ALA A 193 14.86 -24.14 15.79
CA ALA A 193 14.01 -25.07 15.05
C ALA A 193 14.80 -26.28 14.50
N GLY A 194 16.13 -26.32 14.68
CA GLY A 194 17.00 -27.37 14.13
C GLY A 194 17.10 -27.32 12.61
N ARG A 195 16.95 -26.14 12.02
CA ARG A 195 16.96 -25.90 10.57
C ARG A 195 18.25 -25.17 10.18
N THR A 196 18.58 -25.18 8.89
CA THR A 196 19.72 -24.45 8.33
C THR A 196 19.25 -23.47 7.26
N ILE A 197 19.90 -22.32 7.19
CA ILE A 197 19.62 -21.25 6.23
C ILE A 197 20.93 -20.57 5.84
N SER A 198 21.11 -20.25 4.57
CA SER A 198 22.27 -19.50 4.09
C SER A 198 22.20 -18.04 4.55
N GLU A 199 23.35 -17.37 4.72
CA GLU A 199 23.38 -15.95 5.12
C GLU A 199 22.63 -15.06 4.13
N ASP A 200 22.82 -15.26 2.82
CA ASP A 200 22.13 -14.48 1.78
C ASP A 200 20.61 -14.61 1.87
N ALA A 201 20.09 -15.80 2.21
CA ALA A 201 18.67 -16.02 2.42
C ALA A 201 18.15 -15.29 3.66
N VAL A 202 18.90 -15.28 4.76
CA VAL A 202 18.54 -14.53 5.97
C VAL A 202 18.44 -13.04 5.69
N TYR A 203 19.46 -12.47 5.03
CA TYR A 203 19.47 -11.05 4.69
C TYR A 203 18.37 -10.68 3.72
N LEU A 204 18.10 -11.52 2.72
CA LEU A 204 16.98 -11.32 1.79
C LEU A 204 15.64 -11.26 2.54
N ILE A 205 15.36 -12.22 3.44
CA ILE A 205 14.13 -12.18 4.25
C ILE A 205 14.06 -10.91 5.10
N ALA A 206 15.18 -10.50 5.70
CA ALA A 206 15.24 -9.31 6.54
C ALA A 206 15.04 -8.01 5.74
N GLU A 207 15.57 -7.92 4.53
CA GLU A 207 15.35 -6.81 3.59
C GLU A 207 13.87 -6.72 3.18
N GLU A 208 13.26 -7.86 2.85
CA GLU A 208 11.87 -7.93 2.41
C GLU A 208 10.88 -7.65 3.55
N ALA A 209 11.28 -7.90 4.80
CA ALA A 209 10.49 -7.59 5.98
C ALA A 209 10.35 -6.09 6.28
N ASN A 210 11.14 -5.22 5.64
CA ASN A 210 11.03 -3.76 5.75
C ASN A 210 11.00 -3.22 7.19
N GLY A 211 11.80 -3.82 8.07
CA GLY A 211 11.88 -3.41 9.48
C GLY A 211 10.77 -3.94 10.40
N GLY A 212 9.84 -4.75 9.87
CA GLY A 212 8.80 -5.43 10.64
C GLY A 212 9.19 -6.86 11.01
N LEU A 213 9.51 -7.13 12.28
CA LEU A 213 9.91 -8.46 12.72
C LEU A 213 8.79 -9.51 12.57
N ARG A 214 7.52 -9.10 12.75
CA ARG A 214 6.38 -9.98 12.51
C ARG A 214 6.35 -10.48 11.06
N ASP A 215 6.62 -9.59 10.12
CA ASP A 215 6.60 -9.92 8.70
C ASP A 215 7.81 -10.81 8.37
N ALA A 216 9.00 -10.49 8.90
CA ALA A 216 10.19 -11.34 8.77
C ALA A 216 9.96 -12.79 9.24
N LEU A 217 9.35 -12.98 10.41
CA LEU A 217 9.04 -14.31 10.94
C LEU A 217 7.98 -15.04 10.12
N SER A 218 7.03 -14.30 9.53
CA SER A 218 5.99 -14.88 8.67
C SER A 218 6.57 -15.34 7.33
N LEU A 219 7.49 -14.56 6.74
CA LEU A 219 8.22 -14.94 5.54
C LEU A 219 9.12 -16.16 5.81
N LEU A 220 9.87 -16.14 6.92
CA LEU A 220 10.72 -17.27 7.32
C LEU A 220 9.89 -18.56 7.48
N GLU A 221 8.73 -18.48 8.11
CA GLU A 221 7.82 -19.62 8.29
C GLU A 221 7.38 -20.21 6.94
N GLN A 222 7.01 -19.37 5.97
CA GLN A 222 6.64 -19.80 4.63
C GLN A 222 7.79 -20.50 3.92
N VAL A 223 9.00 -19.94 4.00
CA VAL A 223 10.19 -20.52 3.35
C VAL A 223 10.59 -21.84 4.01
N LEU A 224 10.56 -21.93 5.33
CA LEU A 224 10.85 -23.17 6.06
C LEU A 224 9.83 -24.27 5.77
N ALA A 225 8.58 -23.93 5.45
CA ALA A 225 7.56 -24.88 5.03
C ALA A 225 7.77 -25.36 3.59
N TYR A 226 8.34 -24.52 2.73
CA TYR A 226 8.62 -24.83 1.33
C TYR A 226 9.84 -25.76 1.16
N CYS A 227 10.98 -25.43 1.79
CA CYS A 227 12.21 -26.18 1.64
C CYS A 227 12.47 -27.08 2.87
N PRO A 228 12.44 -28.42 2.76
CA PRO A 228 12.71 -29.33 3.87
C PRO A 228 14.20 -29.43 4.23
N GLY A 229 15.11 -28.92 3.39
CA GLY A 229 16.56 -28.95 3.60
C GLY A 229 17.11 -27.64 4.14
N GLU A 230 18.35 -27.33 3.74
CA GLU A 230 18.95 -26.01 3.94
C GLU A 230 18.23 -24.99 3.06
N VAL A 231 17.76 -23.91 3.67
CA VAL A 231 17.12 -22.80 2.95
C VAL A 231 18.18 -21.97 2.24
N THR A 232 18.04 -21.81 0.93
CA THR A 232 18.90 -21.00 0.08
C THR A 232 18.24 -19.70 -0.35
N GLN A 233 19.00 -18.79 -0.96
CA GLN A 233 18.46 -17.54 -1.50
C GLN A 233 17.43 -17.80 -2.62
N GLU A 234 17.67 -18.81 -3.45
CA GLU A 234 16.77 -19.21 -4.54
C GLU A 234 15.40 -19.66 -4.00
N ASP A 235 15.40 -20.42 -2.89
CA ASP A 235 14.16 -20.84 -2.22
C ASP A 235 13.34 -19.63 -1.74
N VAL A 236 14.01 -18.62 -1.17
CA VAL A 236 13.35 -17.38 -0.72
C VAL A 236 12.75 -16.64 -1.92
N LEU A 237 13.50 -16.47 -3.01
CA LEU A 237 13.02 -15.80 -4.23
C LEU A 237 11.85 -16.55 -4.88
N ALA A 238 11.87 -17.88 -4.83
CA ALA A 238 10.78 -18.71 -5.33
C ALA A 238 9.50 -18.50 -4.50
N VAL A 239 9.60 -18.56 -3.18
CA VAL A 239 8.45 -18.41 -2.26
C VAL A 239 7.85 -17.01 -2.30
N LEU A 240 8.68 -15.98 -2.37
CA LEU A 240 8.23 -14.59 -2.40
C LEU A 240 7.69 -14.16 -3.77
N GLY A 241 7.84 -14.98 -4.81
CA GLY A 241 7.56 -14.55 -6.19
C GLY A 241 8.43 -13.36 -6.61
N ALA A 242 9.61 -13.26 -5.99
CA ALA A 242 10.55 -12.16 -6.14
C ALA A 242 11.64 -12.50 -7.16
N VAL A 243 12.35 -11.47 -7.61
CA VAL A 243 13.53 -11.62 -8.47
C VAL A 243 14.79 -11.15 -7.76
N GLY A 244 15.94 -11.64 -8.19
CA GLY A 244 17.23 -11.17 -7.69
C GLY A 244 17.60 -9.79 -8.24
N ARG A 245 18.59 -9.15 -7.61
CA ARG A 245 19.13 -7.84 -8.04
C ARG A 245 19.75 -7.89 -9.43
N ASP A 246 20.22 -9.05 -9.87
CA ASP A 246 20.75 -9.33 -11.20
C ASP A 246 19.77 -9.01 -12.32
N VAL A 247 18.47 -9.27 -12.11
CA VAL A 247 17.43 -8.94 -13.10
C VAL A 247 17.36 -7.42 -13.35
N PHE A 248 17.45 -6.61 -12.30
CA PHE A 248 17.47 -5.15 -12.44
C PHE A 248 18.80 -4.62 -12.97
N HIS A 249 19.90 -5.31 -12.67
CA HIS A 249 21.20 -5.03 -13.27
C HIS A 249 21.15 -5.22 -14.79
N VAL A 250 20.59 -6.34 -15.27
CA VAL A 250 20.43 -6.63 -16.70
C VAL A 250 19.45 -5.65 -17.37
N LEU A 251 18.33 -5.33 -16.71
CA LEU A 251 17.39 -4.30 -17.20
C LEU A 251 18.08 -2.94 -17.36
N THR A 252 18.94 -2.58 -16.41
CA THR A 252 19.72 -1.33 -16.47
C THR A 252 20.76 -1.34 -17.58
N GLU A 253 21.44 -2.46 -17.82
CA GLU A 253 22.34 -2.62 -18.97
C GLU A 253 21.59 -2.49 -20.30
N ALA A 254 20.39 -3.07 -20.41
CA ALA A 254 19.56 -2.94 -21.61
C ALA A 254 19.17 -1.47 -21.87
N LEU A 255 18.82 -0.72 -20.82
CA LEU A 255 18.55 0.72 -20.90
C LEU A 255 19.78 1.52 -21.36
N LEU A 256 20.95 1.26 -20.78
CA LEU A 256 22.21 1.92 -21.14
C LEU A 256 22.60 1.68 -22.61
N ARG A 257 22.38 0.46 -23.10
CA ARG A 257 22.67 0.07 -24.50
C ARG A 257 21.57 0.47 -25.48
N ARG A 258 20.46 1.03 -24.99
CA ARG A 258 19.23 1.27 -25.76
C ARG A 258 18.72 0.02 -26.49
N ASP A 259 18.86 -1.14 -25.85
CA ASP A 259 18.30 -2.41 -26.32
C ASP A 259 16.90 -2.66 -25.75
N LEU A 260 15.88 -2.14 -26.45
CA LEU A 260 14.48 -2.30 -26.06
C LEU A 260 14.03 -3.76 -26.11
N SER A 261 14.57 -4.55 -27.04
CA SER A 261 14.21 -5.96 -27.19
C SER A 261 14.63 -6.75 -25.96
N ALA A 262 15.85 -6.55 -25.49
CA ALA A 262 16.36 -7.22 -24.29
C ALA A 262 15.53 -6.87 -23.04
N ALA A 263 15.12 -5.60 -22.88
CA ALA A 263 14.28 -5.19 -21.76
C ALA A 263 12.88 -5.86 -21.77
N LEU A 264 12.27 -5.98 -22.96
CA LEU A 264 10.97 -6.63 -23.12
C LEU A 264 11.03 -8.14 -22.91
N PHE A 265 12.09 -8.82 -23.39
CA PHE A 265 12.29 -10.25 -23.12
C PHE A 265 12.52 -10.53 -21.64
N LEU A 266 13.30 -9.69 -20.95
CA LEU A 266 13.50 -9.83 -19.51
C LEU A 266 12.17 -9.68 -18.74
N LEU A 267 11.30 -8.76 -19.14
CA LEU A 267 9.96 -8.67 -18.57
C LEU A 267 9.11 -9.92 -18.86
N ASP A 268 9.20 -10.46 -20.08
CA ASP A 268 8.50 -11.70 -20.46
C ASP A 268 8.93 -12.86 -19.55
N ASP A 269 10.24 -13.05 -19.34
CA ASP A 269 10.80 -14.09 -18.46
C ASP A 269 10.31 -13.94 -17.01
N VAL A 270 10.28 -12.70 -16.48
CA VAL A 270 9.75 -12.41 -15.14
C VAL A 270 8.27 -12.80 -15.05
N THR A 271 7.47 -12.46 -16.05
CA THR A 271 6.04 -12.80 -16.05
C THR A 271 5.78 -14.28 -16.27
N ALA A 272 6.54 -14.94 -17.14
CA ALA A 272 6.45 -16.38 -17.41
C ALA A 272 6.86 -17.19 -16.17
N GLY A 273 7.80 -16.69 -15.37
CA GLY A 273 8.18 -17.24 -14.07
C GLY A 273 7.14 -17.06 -12.96
N GLY A 274 5.96 -16.49 -13.25
CA GLY A 274 4.87 -16.29 -12.29
C GLY A 274 5.18 -15.28 -11.19
N LYS A 275 6.14 -14.37 -11.43
CA LYS A 275 6.57 -13.38 -10.43
C LYS A 275 5.52 -12.28 -10.25
N ASP A 276 5.42 -11.76 -9.03
CA ASP A 276 4.47 -10.70 -8.71
C ASP A 276 4.99 -9.35 -9.25
N LEU A 277 4.28 -8.76 -10.21
CA LEU A 277 4.70 -7.51 -10.84
C LEU A 277 4.59 -6.28 -9.93
N HIS A 278 3.73 -6.29 -8.92
CA HIS A 278 3.69 -5.22 -7.92
C HIS A 278 4.95 -5.28 -7.06
N HIS A 279 5.33 -6.48 -6.61
CA HIS A 279 6.55 -6.70 -5.86
C HIS A 279 7.80 -6.41 -6.71
N PHE A 280 7.86 -6.87 -7.96
CA PHE A 280 8.91 -6.54 -8.92
C PHE A 280 9.09 -5.01 -9.07
N THR A 281 7.99 -4.24 -9.05
CA THR A 281 8.04 -2.76 -9.07
C THR A 281 8.64 -2.18 -7.80
N GLN A 282 8.29 -2.72 -6.63
CA GLN A 282 8.91 -2.30 -5.37
C GLN A 282 10.42 -2.57 -5.37
N GLN A 283 10.84 -3.73 -5.88
CA GLN A 283 12.25 -4.10 -5.98
C GLN A 283 13.00 -3.23 -7.00
N ALA A 284 12.38 -2.90 -8.15
CA ALA A 284 12.94 -1.96 -9.11
C ALA A 284 13.16 -0.57 -8.49
N VAL A 285 12.16 -0.02 -7.79
CA VAL A 285 12.28 1.28 -7.10
C VAL A 285 13.44 1.26 -6.10
N ARG A 286 13.62 0.18 -5.33
CA ARG A 286 14.77 0.04 -4.43
C ARG A 286 16.09 0.02 -5.18
N TYR A 287 16.19 -0.74 -6.26
CA TYR A 287 17.41 -0.85 -7.06
C TYR A 287 17.87 0.52 -7.60
N TYR A 288 16.96 1.29 -8.21
CA TYR A 288 17.30 2.62 -8.73
C TYR A 288 17.52 3.65 -7.62
N ARG A 289 16.88 3.50 -6.45
CA ARG A 289 17.19 4.30 -5.27
C ARG A 289 18.62 4.02 -4.81
N ASP A 290 19.02 2.75 -4.78
CA ASP A 290 20.38 2.35 -4.39
C ASP A 290 21.42 2.91 -5.37
N LEU A 291 21.15 2.89 -6.69
CA LEU A 291 21.98 3.58 -7.69
C LEU A 291 22.12 5.09 -7.39
N MET A 292 21.02 5.76 -7.05
CA MET A 292 21.05 7.19 -6.67
C MET A 292 21.89 7.43 -5.41
N VAL A 293 21.77 6.56 -4.41
CA VAL A 293 22.50 6.66 -3.15
C VAL A 293 24.00 6.43 -3.34
N VAL A 294 24.41 5.40 -4.10
CA VAL A 294 25.85 5.17 -4.36
C VAL A 294 26.45 6.31 -5.18
N LEU A 295 25.69 6.91 -6.09
CA LEU A 295 26.16 8.06 -6.86
C LEU A 295 26.40 9.30 -5.97
N ALA A 296 25.55 9.49 -4.95
CA ALA A 296 25.67 10.60 -4.02
C ALA A 296 26.72 10.39 -2.92
N CYS A 297 26.85 9.16 -2.41
CA CYS A 297 27.63 8.86 -1.21
C CYS A 297 28.88 8.00 -1.46
N GLY A 298 29.06 7.45 -2.66
CA GLY A 298 30.15 6.54 -2.98
C GLY A 298 30.19 5.35 -2.02
N LYS A 299 31.37 5.09 -1.42
CA LYS A 299 31.56 3.97 -0.47
C LYS A 299 30.80 4.13 0.84
N GLU A 300 30.41 5.34 1.24
CA GLU A 300 29.63 5.53 2.48
C GLU A 300 28.20 5.00 2.37
N ALA A 301 27.75 4.61 1.17
CA ALA A 301 26.45 4.01 0.93
C ALA A 301 26.24 2.67 1.67
N GLU A 302 27.30 1.98 2.09
CA GLU A 302 27.21 0.80 2.97
C GLU A 302 26.44 1.12 4.27
N ARG A 303 26.63 2.32 4.82
CA ARG A 303 25.90 2.78 6.02
C ARG A 303 24.39 2.93 5.79
N LEU A 304 23.97 2.98 4.53
CA LEU A 304 22.57 3.13 4.10
C LEU A 304 21.94 1.81 3.63
N GLY A 305 22.57 0.68 3.99
CA GLY A 305 22.03 -0.66 3.80
C GLY A 305 22.38 -1.31 2.46
N ILE A 306 23.39 -0.81 1.73
CA ILE A 306 23.85 -1.43 0.49
C ILE A 306 24.95 -2.44 0.82
N GLY A 307 24.74 -3.70 0.45
CA GLY A 307 25.70 -4.78 0.68
C GLY A 307 27.02 -4.59 -0.11
N PRO A 308 28.16 -5.07 0.44
CA PRO A 308 29.48 -4.84 -0.15
C PRO A 308 29.64 -5.48 -1.54
N ASP A 309 29.00 -6.63 -1.78
CA ASP A 309 29.10 -7.37 -3.05
C ASP A 309 28.48 -6.61 -4.22
N TRP A 310 27.46 -5.79 -3.96
CA TRP A 310 26.74 -5.00 -4.96
C TRP A 310 27.25 -3.56 -5.08
N LEU A 311 28.10 -3.10 -4.17
CA LEU A 311 28.56 -1.71 -4.15
C LEU A 311 29.29 -1.32 -5.45
N GLN A 312 30.25 -2.13 -5.91
CA GLN A 312 31.02 -1.83 -7.11
C GLN A 312 30.21 -1.93 -8.41
N PRO A 313 29.38 -2.97 -8.64
CA PRO A 313 28.46 -3.01 -9.77
C PRO A 313 27.52 -1.80 -9.82
N LEU A 314 26.94 -1.40 -8.68
CA LEU A 314 26.01 -0.28 -8.60
C LEU A 314 26.70 1.05 -8.92
N ILE A 315 27.90 1.31 -8.39
CA ILE A 315 28.65 2.53 -8.69
C ILE A 315 28.86 2.69 -10.20
N LYS A 316 29.32 1.63 -10.89
CA LYS A 316 29.57 1.66 -12.34
C LYS A 316 28.32 2.01 -13.15
N GLN A 317 27.19 1.38 -12.82
CA GLN A 317 25.93 1.67 -13.51
C GLN A 317 25.39 3.05 -13.19
N ALA A 318 25.51 3.49 -11.94
CA ALA A 318 25.04 4.79 -11.51
C ALA A 318 25.81 5.93 -12.19
N GLU A 319 27.13 5.80 -12.31
CA GLU A 319 27.98 6.75 -13.06
C GLU A 319 27.61 6.79 -14.55
N SER A 320 27.28 5.63 -15.15
CA SER A 320 26.91 5.52 -16.56
C SER A 320 25.54 6.13 -16.87
N LEU A 321 24.56 5.99 -15.96
CA LEU A 321 23.23 6.57 -16.12
C LEU A 321 23.20 8.07 -15.80
N GLY A 322 23.90 8.49 -14.74
CA GLY A 322 23.87 9.84 -14.19
C GLY A 322 22.61 10.15 -13.36
N MET A 323 22.74 11.12 -12.45
CA MET A 323 21.73 11.47 -11.44
C MET A 323 20.36 11.82 -12.02
N GLY A 324 20.33 12.59 -13.12
CA GLY A 324 19.09 13.03 -13.76
C GLY A 324 18.28 11.87 -14.34
N THR A 325 18.95 10.95 -15.03
CA THR A 325 18.32 9.75 -15.62
C THR A 325 17.77 8.84 -14.54
N ILE A 326 18.55 8.58 -13.47
CA ILE A 326 18.11 7.75 -12.34
C ILE A 326 16.88 8.38 -11.68
N GLY A 327 16.86 9.70 -11.49
CA GLY A 327 15.70 10.42 -10.97
C GLY A 327 14.46 10.29 -11.86
N GLY A 328 14.62 10.38 -13.18
CA GLY A 328 13.52 10.16 -14.14
C GLY A 328 12.98 8.73 -14.10
N ILE A 329 13.85 7.73 -14.04
CA ILE A 329 13.46 6.32 -13.90
C ILE A 329 12.67 6.12 -12.60
N LEU A 330 13.16 6.66 -11.48
CA LEU A 330 12.47 6.56 -10.20
C LEU A 330 11.09 7.21 -10.21
N ALA A 331 10.91 8.34 -10.88
CA ALA A 331 9.62 9.00 -11.00
C ALA A 331 8.60 8.13 -11.76
N GLU A 332 9.01 7.55 -12.90
CA GLU A 332 8.17 6.64 -13.69
C GLU A 332 7.81 5.37 -12.91
N LEU A 333 8.79 4.75 -12.24
CA LEU A 333 8.55 3.55 -11.42
C LEU A 333 7.65 3.83 -10.21
N HIS A 334 7.78 5.02 -9.60
CA HIS A 334 6.91 5.41 -8.49
C HIS A 334 5.46 5.61 -8.95
N GLY A 335 5.24 6.20 -10.13
CA GLY A 335 3.92 6.28 -10.76
C GLY A 335 3.34 4.89 -11.03
N LEU A 336 4.15 4.01 -11.65
CA LEU A 336 3.76 2.62 -11.92
C LEU A 336 3.38 1.86 -10.64
N LEU A 337 4.13 2.05 -9.55
CA LEU A 337 3.88 1.34 -8.29
C LEU A 337 2.47 1.58 -7.73
N ALA A 338 1.91 2.78 -7.93
CA ALA A 338 0.56 3.12 -7.49
C ALA A 338 -0.52 2.43 -8.35
N GLU A 339 -0.27 2.29 -9.65
CA GLU A 339 -1.22 1.75 -10.62
C GLU A 339 -1.19 0.22 -10.68
N VAL A 340 0.01 -0.37 -10.69
CA VAL A 340 0.24 -1.80 -10.93
C VAL A 340 -0.47 -2.71 -9.93
N ARG A 341 -0.66 -2.23 -8.69
CA ARG A 341 -1.31 -2.98 -7.60
C ARG A 341 -2.76 -3.35 -7.92
N TRP A 342 -3.45 -2.49 -8.66
CA TRP A 342 -4.89 -2.62 -8.92
C TRP A 342 -5.19 -2.87 -10.40
N ALA A 343 -4.14 -3.03 -11.21
CA ALA A 343 -4.27 -3.18 -12.65
C ALA A 343 -4.79 -4.57 -13.02
N THR A 344 -5.76 -4.61 -13.94
CA THR A 344 -6.22 -5.87 -14.56
C THR A 344 -5.18 -6.45 -15.51
N ARG A 345 -4.28 -5.62 -16.04
CA ARG A 345 -3.19 -6.02 -16.95
C ARG A 345 -1.84 -5.42 -16.51
N PRO A 346 -1.25 -5.87 -15.38
CA PRO A 346 -0.01 -5.32 -14.83
C PRO A 346 1.18 -5.37 -15.80
N ARG A 347 1.27 -6.42 -16.62
CA ARG A 347 2.31 -6.59 -17.63
C ARG A 347 2.32 -5.45 -18.66
N LEU A 348 1.15 -5.06 -19.16
CA LEU A 348 1.04 -3.97 -20.15
C LEU A 348 1.52 -2.64 -19.57
N LEU A 349 1.21 -2.35 -18.29
CA LEU A 349 1.68 -1.12 -17.64
C LEU A 349 3.21 -1.09 -17.52
N TRP A 350 3.82 -2.24 -17.27
CA TRP A 350 5.27 -2.39 -17.29
C TRP A 350 5.88 -2.21 -18.68
N GLU A 351 5.30 -2.82 -19.72
CA GLU A 351 5.73 -2.64 -21.10
C GLU A 351 5.68 -1.15 -21.49
N LEU A 352 4.57 -0.46 -21.22
CA LEU A 352 4.41 0.97 -21.44
C LEU A 352 5.44 1.81 -20.66
N THR A 353 5.77 1.41 -19.44
CA THR A 353 6.79 2.07 -18.64
C THR A 353 8.17 1.87 -19.24
N ILE A 354 8.52 0.66 -19.68
CA ILE A 354 9.76 0.39 -20.42
C ILE A 354 9.83 1.31 -21.65
N PHE A 355 8.79 1.37 -22.48
CA PHE A 355 8.78 2.28 -23.65
C PHE A 355 9.04 3.73 -23.24
N ARG A 356 8.41 4.24 -22.17
CA ARG A 356 8.66 5.59 -21.66
C ARG A 356 10.09 5.79 -21.19
N LEU A 357 10.68 4.84 -20.47
CA LEU A 357 12.06 4.92 -20.01
C LEU A 357 13.04 5.03 -21.20
N PHE A 358 12.81 4.28 -22.27
CA PHE A 358 13.62 4.35 -23.49
C PHE A 358 13.44 5.67 -24.26
N MET A 359 12.24 6.26 -24.25
CA MET A 359 11.97 7.56 -24.88
C MET A 359 12.53 8.76 -24.08
N SER A 360 12.48 8.69 -22.76
CA SER A 360 12.99 9.74 -21.85
C SER A 360 14.53 9.77 -21.79
N GLY A 361 15.21 8.72 -22.26
CA GLY A 361 16.68 8.57 -22.27
C GLY A 361 17.46 9.46 -23.24
N GLY A 362 16.82 10.45 -23.87
CA GLY A 362 17.47 11.57 -24.55
C GLY A 362 17.16 11.70 -26.04
N GLY A 363 16.77 12.93 -26.40
CA GLY A 363 16.95 13.58 -27.71
C GLY A 363 16.37 12.86 -28.91
N ILE A 364 15.32 13.45 -29.51
CA ILE A 364 14.84 13.08 -30.85
C ILE A 364 16.01 13.25 -31.83
N THR A 365 16.72 12.16 -32.09
CA THR A 365 17.47 12.00 -33.33
C THR A 365 16.53 11.21 -34.23
N GLN A 366 15.97 11.90 -35.21
CA GLN A 366 15.13 11.29 -36.23
C GLN A 366 15.88 10.11 -36.86
N LEU A 367 15.33 8.91 -36.69
CA LEU A 367 15.57 7.79 -37.59
C LEU A 367 14.25 7.53 -38.32
N VAL A 368 13.97 8.39 -39.30
CA VAL A 368 13.17 7.98 -40.45
C VAL A 368 14.18 7.48 -41.47
N PRO A 369 14.09 6.23 -41.97
CA PRO A 369 14.81 5.87 -43.18
C PRO A 369 14.14 6.57 -44.35
N GLU A 370 14.81 7.55 -44.95
CA GLU A 370 14.35 8.16 -46.21
C GLU A 370 14.33 7.10 -47.33
N PRO A 371 13.22 6.95 -48.08
CA PRO A 371 13.23 6.25 -49.34
C PRO A 371 13.84 7.16 -50.42
N ALA A 372 14.72 6.56 -51.23
CA ALA A 372 15.35 7.20 -52.36
C ALA A 372 14.34 7.72 -53.39
N ALA A 373 14.43 9.01 -53.77
CA ALA A 373 14.07 9.48 -55.12
C ALA A 373 14.65 10.88 -55.45
N MET A 374 15.50 10.85 -56.47
CA MET A 374 15.90 11.86 -57.46
C MET A 374 15.26 13.27 -57.44
N THR A 375 16.16 14.26 -57.38
CA THR A 375 16.32 15.41 -58.28
C THR A 375 15.06 16.09 -58.87
N THR A 376 14.82 17.35 -58.48
CA THR A 376 14.63 18.44 -59.44
C THR A 376 14.85 19.82 -58.81
N GLN A 377 15.29 20.76 -59.65
CA GLN A 377 15.99 21.99 -59.33
C GLN A 377 15.08 23.20 -59.03
N SER A 378 15.67 24.17 -58.32
CA SER A 378 15.56 25.62 -58.54
C SER A 378 14.22 26.34 -58.28
N SER A 379 14.21 27.26 -57.30
CA SER A 379 14.48 28.70 -57.56
C SER A 379 14.01 29.63 -56.43
N SER A 380 14.99 30.38 -55.92
CA SER A 380 15.00 31.81 -55.57
C SER A 380 13.87 32.51 -54.78
N LEU A 381 14.35 33.16 -53.69
CA LEU A 381 14.15 34.56 -53.27
C LEU A 381 12.82 34.97 -52.61
N GLY A 382 12.94 35.54 -51.40
CA GLY A 382 12.19 36.75 -51.04
C GLY A 382 11.58 36.83 -49.64
N LYS A 383 12.37 37.38 -48.70
CA LYS A 383 12.05 38.37 -47.64
C LYS A 383 10.73 38.35 -46.84
N SER A 384 10.94 38.78 -45.59
CA SER A 384 10.08 39.54 -44.65
C SER A 384 9.09 38.80 -43.73
N ARG A 385 9.35 39.02 -42.44
CA ARG A 385 8.51 38.92 -41.23
C ARG A 385 7.89 40.32 -40.98
N PRO A 386 7.01 40.56 -39.99
CA PRO A 386 5.75 39.91 -39.54
C PRO A 386 4.53 40.85 -39.70
N GLU A 387 3.28 40.34 -39.67
CA GLU A 387 2.19 40.97 -38.87
C GLU A 387 0.90 40.15 -38.84
N GLN A 388 0.08 40.50 -37.85
CA GLN A 388 -0.97 39.75 -37.17
C GLN A 388 -2.38 39.82 -37.80
N LEU A 389 -3.18 38.83 -37.38
CA LEU A 389 -4.62 38.84 -37.11
C LEU A 389 -5.61 39.07 -38.27
N ALA A 390 -6.37 38.01 -38.58
CA ALA A 390 -7.84 38.06 -38.69
C ALA A 390 -8.46 36.66 -38.48
N ALA A 391 -9.43 36.56 -37.57
CA ALA A 391 -10.35 35.43 -37.34
C ALA A 391 -11.24 35.19 -38.58
N ALA A 392 -11.92 34.07 -38.85
CA ALA A 392 -12.63 33.04 -38.06
C ALA A 392 -12.87 31.79 -39.00
N PRO A 393 -13.59 30.68 -38.67
CA PRO A 393 -14.41 30.41 -37.49
C PRO A 393 -14.10 29.09 -36.72
N GLU A 394 -14.58 29.11 -35.48
CA GLU A 394 -14.73 28.01 -34.54
C GLU A 394 -15.66 26.94 -35.11
N GLU A 395 -15.23 25.67 -35.23
CA GLU A 395 -16.20 24.56 -35.34
C GLU A 395 -15.68 23.15 -35.01
N VAL A 396 -14.38 22.92 -34.76
CA VAL A 396 -13.89 21.56 -34.40
C VAL A 396 -12.71 21.63 -33.41
N GLN A 397 -12.95 21.96 -32.14
CA GLN A 397 -11.88 21.95 -31.10
C GLN A 397 -12.25 21.37 -29.72
N THR A 398 -13.49 20.94 -29.48
CA THR A 398 -13.94 20.58 -28.12
C THR A 398 -13.51 19.19 -27.64
N LEU A 399 -13.44 18.17 -28.50
CA LEU A 399 -13.09 16.78 -28.12
C LEU A 399 -11.63 16.60 -27.65
N PRO A 400 -10.61 17.13 -28.36
CA PRO A 400 -9.21 17.03 -27.90
C PRO A 400 -8.94 17.87 -26.65
N ALA A 401 -9.61 19.03 -26.52
CA ALA A 401 -9.48 19.91 -25.37
C ALA A 401 -10.11 19.28 -24.10
N LEU A 402 -11.29 18.68 -24.20
CA LEU A 402 -11.92 17.97 -23.07
C LEU A 402 -11.04 16.80 -22.63
N THR A 403 -10.58 15.95 -23.53
CA THR A 403 -9.77 14.76 -23.17
C THR A 403 -8.51 15.16 -22.39
N ARG A 404 -7.86 16.27 -22.79
CA ARG A 404 -6.68 16.80 -22.09
C ARG A 404 -7.02 17.41 -20.71
N MET A 405 -8.19 18.01 -20.57
CA MET A 405 -8.61 18.73 -19.36
C MET A 405 -9.51 17.88 -18.44
N TRP A 406 -9.91 16.68 -18.87
CA TRP A 406 -10.78 15.76 -18.15
C TRP A 406 -10.26 15.36 -16.76
N PRO A 407 -8.95 15.08 -16.56
CA PRO A 407 -8.43 14.82 -15.23
C PRO A 407 -8.66 15.98 -14.26
N ARG A 408 -8.61 17.23 -14.75
CA ARG A 408 -8.86 18.44 -13.97
C ARG A 408 -10.35 18.63 -13.66
N VAL A 409 -11.24 18.29 -14.60
CA VAL A 409 -12.69 18.27 -14.38
C VAL A 409 -13.03 17.28 -13.25
N MET A 410 -12.48 16.06 -13.29
CA MET A 410 -12.71 15.05 -12.26
C MET A 410 -12.18 15.47 -10.89
N GLU A 411 -11.02 16.13 -10.83
CA GLU A 411 -10.46 16.61 -9.55
C GLU A 411 -11.31 17.72 -8.90
N LEU A 412 -11.79 18.69 -9.70
CA LEU A 412 -12.65 19.76 -9.21
C LEU A 412 -14.03 19.23 -8.80
N LEU A 413 -14.60 18.33 -9.61
CA LEU A 413 -15.90 17.72 -9.31
C LEU A 413 -15.84 16.87 -8.04
N LYS A 414 -14.71 16.21 -7.74
CA LYS A 414 -14.51 15.48 -6.49
C LYS A 414 -14.59 16.40 -5.26
N LYS A 415 -14.15 17.66 -5.39
CA LYS A 415 -14.21 18.67 -4.31
C LYS A 415 -15.62 19.27 -4.17
N GLU A 416 -16.33 19.43 -5.27
CA GLU A 416 -17.66 20.06 -5.29
C GLU A 416 -18.82 19.09 -5.01
N SER A 417 -18.78 17.88 -5.56
CA SER A 417 -19.78 16.84 -5.30
C SER A 417 -19.19 15.44 -5.48
N ILE A 418 -18.89 14.78 -4.35
CA ILE A 418 -18.39 13.40 -4.31
C ILE A 418 -19.37 12.44 -4.99
N LYS A 419 -20.68 12.69 -4.88
CA LYS A 419 -21.75 11.86 -5.47
C LYS A 419 -21.76 11.94 -6.99
N THR A 420 -21.65 13.14 -7.56
CA THR A 420 -21.57 13.33 -9.02
C THR A 420 -20.26 12.75 -9.59
N HIS A 421 -19.16 12.92 -8.86
CA HIS A 421 -17.88 12.31 -9.22
C HIS A 421 -17.94 10.78 -9.27
N ALA A 422 -18.59 10.15 -8.28
CA ALA A 422 -18.79 8.69 -8.28
C ALA A 422 -19.68 8.22 -9.43
N LEU A 423 -20.74 8.98 -9.75
CA LEU A 423 -21.62 8.70 -10.89
C LEU A 423 -20.90 8.83 -12.24
N LEU A 424 -19.94 9.76 -12.39
CA LEU A 424 -19.17 9.87 -13.63
C LEU A 424 -18.10 8.77 -13.79
N LEU A 425 -17.59 8.22 -12.69
CA LEU A 425 -16.66 7.09 -12.76
C LEU A 425 -17.33 5.79 -13.21
N SER A 426 -18.65 5.67 -13.01
CA SER A 426 -19.44 4.51 -13.41
C SER A 426 -20.10 4.63 -14.78
N GLY A 427 -19.83 5.71 -15.53
CA GLY A 427 -20.40 5.96 -16.86
C GLY A 427 -19.34 6.38 -17.87
N ASP A 428 -19.56 6.04 -19.14
CA ASP A 428 -18.67 6.43 -20.24
C ASP A 428 -19.08 7.81 -20.77
N VAL A 429 -18.14 8.75 -20.75
CA VAL A 429 -18.39 10.11 -21.20
C VAL A 429 -17.97 10.29 -22.67
N GLY A 430 -18.86 10.88 -23.45
CA GLY A 430 -18.63 11.29 -24.84
C GLY A 430 -19.31 12.62 -25.15
N PHE A 431 -19.33 12.99 -26.43
CA PHE A 431 -20.11 14.14 -26.91
C PHE A 431 -21.12 13.67 -27.94
N ARG A 432 -22.33 14.20 -27.86
CA ARG A 432 -23.38 13.98 -28.87
C ARG A 432 -23.29 14.99 -30.00
N ASP A 433 -22.94 16.23 -29.67
CA ASP A 433 -22.70 17.34 -30.59
C ASP A 433 -21.65 18.31 -29.98
N SER A 434 -21.36 19.43 -30.67
CA SER A 434 -20.34 20.38 -30.24
C SER A 434 -20.65 21.08 -28.91
N ASN A 435 -21.88 20.98 -28.39
CA ASN A 435 -22.32 21.68 -27.18
C ASN A 435 -23.04 20.77 -26.14
N THR A 436 -23.08 19.46 -26.37
CA THR A 436 -23.78 18.49 -25.52
C THR A 436 -22.87 17.33 -25.14
N LEU A 437 -22.57 17.25 -23.84
CA LEU A 437 -21.88 16.13 -23.22
C LEU A 437 -22.85 14.97 -23.01
N GLU A 438 -22.48 13.80 -23.51
CA GLU A 438 -23.25 12.56 -23.34
C GLU A 438 -22.59 11.68 -22.28
N VAL A 439 -23.36 11.24 -21.29
CA VAL A 439 -22.92 10.25 -20.30
C VAL A 439 -23.71 8.96 -20.49
N ARG A 440 -23.00 7.89 -20.80
CA ARG A 440 -23.58 6.59 -21.14
C ARG A 440 -23.50 5.63 -19.96
N TYR A 441 -24.63 5.01 -19.63
CA TYR A 441 -24.74 4.04 -18.54
C TYR A 441 -25.43 2.75 -19.00
N GLU A 442 -25.08 1.62 -18.38
CA GLU A 442 -25.76 0.33 -18.61
C GLU A 442 -27.13 0.25 -17.91
N ALA A 443 -27.26 0.92 -16.76
CA ALA A 443 -28.45 0.90 -15.92
C ALA A 443 -29.24 2.22 -16.01
N GLN A 444 -30.55 2.12 -16.20
CA GLN A 444 -31.48 3.28 -16.31
C GLN A 444 -31.45 4.16 -15.05
N ILE A 445 -31.25 3.54 -13.88
CA ILE A 445 -31.18 4.23 -12.58
C ILE A 445 -30.04 5.25 -12.54
N HIS A 446 -28.89 4.94 -13.16
CA HIS A 446 -27.76 5.87 -13.20
C HIS A 446 -28.04 7.07 -14.12
N CYS A 447 -28.76 6.87 -15.23
CA CYS A 447 -29.23 7.97 -16.08
C CYS A 447 -30.18 8.90 -15.29
N GLU A 448 -31.16 8.33 -14.58
CA GLU A 448 -32.12 9.10 -13.78
C GLU A 448 -31.44 9.87 -12.64
N MET A 449 -30.46 9.25 -11.97
CA MET A 449 -29.67 9.92 -10.93
C MET A 449 -28.82 11.06 -11.50
N MET A 450 -28.22 10.88 -12.67
CA MET A 450 -27.35 11.89 -13.28
C MET A 450 -28.15 13.06 -13.89
N ASP A 451 -29.37 12.80 -14.38
CA ASP A 451 -30.28 13.85 -14.86
C ASP A 451 -30.98 14.64 -13.73
N SER A 452 -30.86 14.20 -12.47
CA SER A 452 -31.30 15.00 -11.32
C SER A 452 -30.55 16.35 -11.26
N PRO A 453 -31.25 17.47 -11.01
CA PRO A 453 -30.63 18.80 -10.96
C PRO A 453 -29.56 18.94 -9.87
N GLU A 454 -29.60 18.09 -8.83
CA GLU A 454 -28.57 18.04 -7.77
C GLU A 454 -27.21 17.54 -8.28
N ASN A 455 -27.20 16.65 -9.27
CA ASN A 455 -25.98 16.07 -9.82
C ASN A 455 -25.56 16.76 -11.13
N LYS A 456 -26.53 17.22 -11.92
CA LYS A 456 -26.32 17.90 -13.20
C LYS A 456 -25.70 19.29 -13.03
N LYS A 457 -26.18 20.09 -12.05
CA LYS A 457 -25.70 21.47 -11.83
C LYS A 457 -24.22 21.57 -11.45
N PRO A 458 -23.69 20.75 -10.50
CA PRO A 458 -22.26 20.75 -10.20
C PRO A 458 -21.40 20.40 -11.41
N LEU A 459 -21.83 19.41 -12.21
CA LEU A 459 -21.08 19.05 -13.42
C LEU A 459 -21.06 20.19 -14.45
N GLN A 460 -22.18 20.88 -14.65
CA GLN A 460 -22.22 22.05 -15.55
C GLN A 460 -21.35 23.21 -15.05
N ALA A 461 -21.33 23.46 -13.73
CA ALA A 461 -20.51 24.50 -13.12
C ALA A 461 -19.01 24.24 -13.33
N VAL A 462 -18.56 23.01 -13.04
CA VAL A 462 -17.16 22.62 -13.24
C VAL A 462 -16.78 22.64 -14.72
N LEU A 463 -17.65 22.17 -15.62
CA LEU A 463 -17.38 22.21 -17.06
C LEU A 463 -17.28 23.65 -17.59
N LYS A 464 -18.13 24.56 -17.10
CA LYS A 464 -18.05 25.99 -17.44
C LYS A 464 -16.78 26.63 -16.92
N GLU A 465 -16.34 26.29 -15.71
CA GLU A 465 -15.10 26.81 -15.13
C GLU A 465 -13.86 26.32 -15.91
N VAL A 466 -13.86 25.05 -16.32
CA VAL A 466 -12.69 24.42 -16.94
C VAL A 466 -12.61 24.71 -18.44
N LEU A 467 -13.74 24.75 -19.16
CA LEU A 467 -13.78 24.90 -20.62
C LEU A 467 -14.22 26.30 -21.07
N GLY A 468 -14.74 27.13 -20.17
CA GLY A 468 -15.22 28.48 -20.49
C GLY A 468 -16.55 28.52 -21.27
N MET A 469 -17.21 27.38 -21.49
CA MET A 469 -18.45 27.26 -22.27
C MET A 469 -19.55 26.51 -21.51
N GLU A 470 -20.81 26.83 -21.77
CA GLU A 470 -21.97 26.14 -21.17
C GLU A 470 -22.38 24.93 -22.01
N LEU A 471 -22.04 23.74 -21.50
CA LEU A 471 -22.41 22.47 -22.12
C LEU A 471 -23.75 21.94 -21.56
N ALA A 472 -24.61 21.48 -22.46
CA ALA A 472 -25.75 20.66 -22.09
C ALA A 472 -25.26 19.26 -21.69
N ILE A 473 -25.92 18.61 -20.73
CA ILE A 473 -25.61 17.24 -20.32
C ILE A 473 -26.81 16.35 -20.66
N CYS A 474 -26.56 15.25 -21.34
CA CYS A 474 -27.56 14.25 -21.71
C CYS A 474 -27.10 12.87 -21.24
N CYS A 475 -28.00 12.11 -20.61
CA CYS A 475 -27.70 10.75 -20.18
C CYS A 475 -28.43 9.75 -21.10
N VAL A 476 -27.71 8.72 -21.57
CA VAL A 476 -28.27 7.72 -22.47
C VAL A 476 -27.98 6.31 -21.94
N LYS A 477 -28.99 5.45 -21.94
CA LYS A 477 -28.81 4.04 -21.62
C LYS A 477 -28.26 3.30 -22.84
N VAL A 478 -27.16 2.57 -22.66
CA VAL A 478 -26.64 1.68 -23.70
C VAL A 478 -27.41 0.37 -23.63
N ALA A 479 -28.14 0.02 -24.69
CA ALA A 479 -28.73 -1.31 -24.83
C ALA A 479 -27.63 -2.27 -25.29
N ASN A 480 -27.43 -3.38 -24.57
CA ASN A 480 -26.47 -4.41 -24.94
C ASN A 480 -26.75 -4.90 -26.37
N GLY A 481 -25.87 -4.53 -27.29
CA GLY A 481 -25.71 -5.17 -28.58
C GLY A 481 -24.32 -5.79 -28.62
N THR A 482 -24.19 -7.08 -28.38
CA THR A 482 -23.13 -7.86 -29.04
C THR A 482 -23.75 -8.41 -30.32
N GLY A 483 -23.05 -8.20 -31.44
CA GLY A 483 -23.58 -8.45 -32.77
C GLY A 483 -24.18 -9.83 -32.94
N SER A 484 -25.36 -9.85 -33.59
CA SER A 484 -25.96 -10.97 -34.31
C SER A 484 -26.05 -12.32 -33.56
N LEU A 485 -27.25 -12.64 -33.06
CA LEU A 485 -28.08 -13.81 -33.46
C LEU A 485 -29.31 -13.91 -32.53
N THR A 486 -30.40 -14.44 -33.10
CA THR A 486 -31.80 -14.43 -32.64
C THR A 486 -32.11 -15.25 -31.37
N VAL A 487 -32.84 -14.69 -30.40
CA VAL A 487 -33.08 -15.22 -29.03
C VAL A 487 -34.36 -16.06 -28.87
N GLU A 488 -35.16 -16.31 -29.91
CA GLU A 488 -36.39 -17.10 -29.71
C GLU A 488 -36.18 -18.62 -29.54
N ASN A 489 -34.97 -19.16 -29.82
CA ASN A 489 -34.69 -20.60 -29.67
C ASN A 489 -33.98 -20.99 -28.37
N ASP A 490 -33.28 -20.07 -27.68
CA ASP A 490 -32.43 -20.44 -26.53
C ASP A 490 -33.20 -20.69 -25.23
N LEU A 491 -34.35 -20.05 -25.03
CA LEU A 491 -35.15 -20.26 -23.82
C LEU A 491 -35.74 -21.67 -23.75
N ALA A 492 -36.12 -22.24 -24.90
CA ALA A 492 -36.65 -23.60 -24.97
C ALA A 492 -35.55 -24.65 -24.73
N GLU A 493 -34.35 -24.45 -25.30
CA GLU A 493 -33.21 -25.34 -25.07
C GLU A 493 -32.70 -25.29 -23.63
N MET A 494 -32.62 -24.10 -23.04
CA MET A 494 -32.22 -23.93 -21.64
C MET A 494 -33.23 -24.55 -20.66
N PHE A 495 -34.53 -24.43 -20.92
CA PHE A 495 -35.56 -25.10 -20.11
C PHE A 495 -35.50 -26.63 -20.26
N SER A 496 -35.31 -27.15 -21.48
CA SER A 496 -35.19 -28.59 -21.70
C SER A 496 -33.95 -29.19 -21.02
N SER A 497 -32.82 -28.47 -21.07
CA SER A 497 -31.56 -28.88 -20.44
C SER A 497 -31.68 -28.86 -18.92
N ALA A 498 -32.39 -27.89 -18.34
CA ALA A 498 -32.64 -27.85 -16.91
C ALA A 498 -33.54 -29.01 -16.45
N VAL A 499 -34.56 -29.37 -17.22
CA VAL A 499 -35.45 -30.50 -16.92
C VAL A 499 -34.70 -31.85 -16.95
N GLU A 500 -33.81 -32.05 -17.94
CA GLU A 500 -32.97 -33.26 -18.01
C GLU A 500 -31.92 -33.33 -16.89
N ILE A 501 -31.34 -32.20 -16.48
CA ILE A 501 -30.33 -32.15 -15.41
C ILE A 501 -30.94 -32.46 -14.04
N PHE A 502 -32.20 -32.07 -13.81
CA PHE A 502 -32.85 -32.15 -12.50
C PHE A 502 -33.93 -33.25 -12.39
N ASP A 503 -34.15 -34.05 -13.43
CA ASP A 503 -35.11 -35.16 -13.51
C ASP A 503 -36.52 -34.78 -12.99
N GLY A 504 -36.96 -33.56 -13.31
CA GLY A 504 -38.20 -32.96 -12.80
C GLY A 504 -39.31 -32.93 -13.84
N GLN A 505 -40.57 -33.08 -13.44
CA GLN A 505 -41.72 -32.83 -14.33
C GLN A 505 -42.17 -31.37 -14.25
N VAL A 506 -42.38 -30.74 -15.40
CA VAL A 506 -42.99 -29.41 -15.52
C VAL A 506 -44.50 -29.55 -15.26
N ILE A 507 -45.02 -28.82 -14.27
CA ILE A 507 -46.45 -28.76 -13.96
C ILE A 507 -46.92 -27.36 -14.38
N ASP A 508 -47.95 -27.32 -15.24
CA ASP A 508 -48.57 -26.09 -15.76
C ASP A 508 -49.14 -25.16 -14.69
#